data_AF-A0AAE0K194-F1
#
_entry.id   AF-A0AAE0K194-F1
#
_cell.length_a   1.000
_cell.length_b   1.000
_cell.length_c   1.000
_cell.angle_alpha   90.00
_cell.angle_beta   90.00
_cell.angle_gamma   90.00
#
_symmetry.space_group_name_H-M   'P 1'
#
loop_
_entity.id
_entity.type
_entity.pdbx_description
1 polymer ?
#
loop_
_entity_poly.entity_id
_entity_poly.type
_entity_poly.pdbx_seq_one_letter_code
_entity_poly.pdbx_strand_id
1 'polypeptide(L)'
;MPIDYSKWDALELSDDSDIEVHPNVDKRSFIRAKQNKIHAERQQRRNHIETLKYERIINDTLIKRISSLLASLNSHAAEAETRNPGEVAFRAVMETATSLDPKDDQPPPRPQGVHNAEEPMPTYTKMMATLLDQVNKALDEKKVERSKRYEAMVAEVDDHLQKVTTLQSDLHKKLEELEKEEHSKITSESIHTGFDSSHINKSAPSASSSGDVKNDSKPELLNPNYSTTQAIPAPSSSGADASGGGGGDDNDDIEASPMAQKFSKIKATEQRESLAFLSAHPEILTEKETDGILVLAFDAQLEGRDDYAKNCVHQALLLQYCRALGRDGVALFFKRITTPGHQAQGVFFKDVQDTYQKIKTRAREINLERAKAEAEGGAAGGVELIQLHAVEPGTVINIKIPAKDSQDPEEKARREIFESFSPEMQKALETGSLDEVNKVLGKMSVEEAEDLVGKFGEANILSLEEEIIDATTEEGKQKLKTLEEEAQQHAGDPE
;
A
#
# COMPACT_ATOMS: atom_id res chain seq x y z
N MET A 1 32.57 -38.28 32.82
CA MET A 1 32.25 -39.00 31.57
C MET A 1 32.75 -38.13 30.42
N PRO A 2 33.53 -38.66 29.46
CA PRO A 2 33.87 -37.91 28.25
C PRO A 2 32.56 -37.52 27.53
N ILE A 3 32.52 -36.30 26.99
CA ILE A 3 31.40 -35.85 26.17
C ILE A 3 31.58 -36.51 24.80
N ASP A 4 30.59 -37.29 24.35
CA ASP A 4 30.63 -38.00 23.08
C ASP A 4 29.90 -37.19 21.98
N TYR A 5 30.62 -36.91 20.90
CA TYR A 5 30.12 -36.21 19.72
C TYR A 5 30.03 -37.12 18.48
N SER A 6 30.21 -38.44 18.64
CA SER A 6 30.21 -39.46 17.57
C SER A 6 28.97 -39.43 16.68
N LYS A 7 27.84 -38.91 17.18
CA LYS A 7 26.62 -38.68 16.40
C LYS A 7 26.88 -37.86 15.12
N TRP A 8 27.80 -36.90 15.17
CA TRP A 8 28.09 -36.01 14.03
C TRP A 8 29.12 -36.56 13.06
N ASP A 9 29.78 -37.69 13.37
CA ASP A 9 30.73 -38.33 12.46
C ASP A 9 30.04 -38.96 11.24
N ALA A 10 28.72 -39.16 11.30
CA ALA A 10 27.94 -39.81 10.25
C ALA A 10 27.18 -38.83 9.33
N LEU A 11 27.64 -37.58 9.23
CA LEU A 11 27.08 -36.57 8.32
C LEU A 11 27.47 -36.86 6.86
N GLU A 12 26.48 -37.05 5.99
CA GLU A 12 26.71 -37.25 4.56
C GLU A 12 26.35 -35.97 3.77
N LEU A 13 27.36 -35.13 3.54
CA LEU A 13 27.25 -33.88 2.79
C LEU A 13 27.39 -34.13 1.29
N SER A 14 26.37 -33.76 0.51
CA SER A 14 26.37 -33.92 -0.94
C SER A 14 27.13 -32.80 -1.68
N ASP A 15 27.22 -31.61 -1.09
CA ASP A 15 27.92 -30.44 -1.63
C ASP A 15 29.04 -30.01 -0.68
N ASP A 16 30.02 -30.91 -0.49
CA ASP A 16 31.19 -30.65 0.34
C ASP A 16 32.22 -29.85 -0.47
N SER A 17 32.29 -28.54 -0.21
CA SER A 17 33.24 -27.64 -0.86
C SER A 17 34.68 -27.85 -0.40
N ASP A 18 34.92 -28.53 0.71
CA ASP A 18 36.26 -28.72 1.28
C ASP A 18 36.91 -30.03 0.84
N ILE A 19 36.27 -30.73 -0.10
CA ILE A 19 36.82 -31.97 -0.64
C ILE A 19 38.18 -31.72 -1.32
N GLU A 20 39.20 -32.40 -0.80
CA GLU A 20 40.52 -32.44 -1.40
C GLU A 20 40.45 -33.31 -2.65
N VAL A 21 40.66 -32.68 -3.80
CA VAL A 21 40.70 -33.37 -5.10
C VAL A 21 42.12 -33.34 -5.62
N HIS A 22 42.50 -34.37 -6.36
CA HIS A 22 43.80 -34.41 -7.02
C HIS A 22 44.00 -33.17 -7.93
N PRO A 23 45.20 -32.58 -8.01
CA PRO A 23 45.47 -31.35 -8.78
C PRO A 23 45.04 -31.36 -10.26
N ASN A 24 44.86 -32.54 -10.86
CA ASN A 24 44.45 -32.71 -12.26
C ASN A 24 42.94 -32.86 -12.47
N VAL A 25 42.15 -32.89 -11.40
CA VAL A 25 40.70 -33.07 -11.47
C VAL A 25 40.04 -31.73 -11.18
N ASP A 26 39.13 -31.31 -12.03
CA ASP A 26 38.34 -30.11 -11.79
C ASP A 26 37.40 -30.33 -10.59
N LYS A 27 37.63 -29.54 -9.54
CA LYS A 27 36.89 -29.61 -8.29
C LYS A 27 35.38 -29.42 -8.49
N ARG A 28 34.95 -28.54 -9.42
CA ARG A 28 33.52 -28.25 -9.63
C ARG A 28 32.77 -29.43 -10.24
N SER A 29 33.33 -30.02 -11.29
CA SER A 29 32.73 -31.19 -11.93
C SER A 29 32.78 -32.42 -11.03
N PHE A 30 33.84 -32.59 -10.24
CA PHE A 30 33.95 -33.67 -9.25
C PHE A 30 32.87 -33.57 -8.15
N ILE A 31 32.68 -32.38 -7.56
CA ILE A 31 31.63 -32.16 -6.54
C ILE A 31 30.25 -32.49 -7.12
N ARG A 32 29.93 -32.01 -8.33
CA ARG A 32 28.65 -32.31 -8.99
C ARG A 32 28.47 -33.81 -9.28
N ALA A 33 29.52 -34.48 -9.74
CA ALA A 33 29.47 -35.92 -9.99
C ALA A 33 29.26 -36.71 -8.68
N LYS A 34 29.95 -36.31 -7.61
CA LYS A 34 29.79 -36.90 -6.27
C LYS A 34 28.38 -36.65 -5.71
N GLN A 35 27.86 -35.43 -5.85
CA GLN A 35 26.49 -35.08 -5.50
C GLN A 35 25.49 -36.00 -6.23
N ASN A 36 25.58 -36.11 -7.55
CA ASN A 36 24.70 -36.97 -8.34
C ASN A 36 24.79 -38.44 -7.91
N LYS A 37 26.00 -38.94 -7.64
CA LYS A 37 26.22 -40.30 -7.16
C LYS A 37 25.54 -40.53 -5.81
N ILE A 38 25.72 -39.61 -4.85
CA ILE A 38 25.10 -39.70 -3.52
C ILE A 38 23.58 -39.66 -3.64
N HIS A 39 23.01 -38.77 -4.45
CA HIS A 39 21.56 -38.73 -4.66
C HIS A 39 21.04 -40.01 -5.34
N ALA A 40 21.76 -40.54 -6.34
CA ALA A 40 21.39 -41.79 -7.00
C ALA A 40 21.43 -42.98 -6.04
N GLU A 41 22.48 -43.12 -5.23
CA GLU A 41 22.59 -44.17 -4.20
C GLU A 41 21.49 -44.04 -3.14
N ARG A 42 21.14 -42.82 -2.72
CA ARG A 42 20.02 -42.57 -1.79
C ARG A 42 18.69 -42.99 -2.40
N GLN A 43 18.43 -42.58 -3.64
CA GLN A 43 17.19 -42.93 -4.33
C GLN A 43 17.09 -44.45 -4.55
N GLN A 44 18.19 -45.10 -4.95
CA GLN A 44 18.24 -46.56 -5.08
C GLN A 44 17.95 -47.27 -3.76
N ARG A 45 18.56 -46.83 -2.65
CA ARG A 45 18.30 -47.39 -1.32
C ARG A 45 16.84 -47.22 -0.91
N ARG A 46 16.25 -46.04 -1.10
CA ARG A 46 14.83 -45.82 -0.79
C ARG A 46 13.91 -46.67 -1.63
N ASN A 47 14.12 -46.69 -2.94
CA ASN A 47 13.33 -47.54 -3.83
C ASN A 47 13.45 -49.00 -3.42
N HIS A 48 14.64 -49.45 -2.98
CA HIS A 48 14.83 -50.81 -2.50
C HIS A 48 14.08 -51.07 -1.18
N ILE A 49 14.16 -50.16 -0.20
CA ILE A 49 13.40 -50.25 1.06
C ILE A 49 11.89 -50.29 0.80
N GLU A 50 11.39 -49.42 -0.08
CA GLU A 50 9.98 -49.40 -0.46
C GLU A 50 9.55 -50.68 -1.19
N THR A 51 10.42 -51.20 -2.07
CA THR A 51 10.19 -52.49 -2.76
C THR A 51 10.08 -53.63 -1.75
N LEU A 52 11.03 -53.73 -0.81
CA LEU A 52 11.03 -54.76 0.22
C LEU A 52 9.82 -54.63 1.17
N LYS A 53 9.41 -53.41 1.52
CA LYS A 53 8.20 -53.14 2.30
C LYS A 53 6.94 -53.60 1.56
N TYR A 54 6.88 -53.37 0.25
CA TYR A 54 5.78 -53.82 -0.59
C TYR A 54 5.75 -55.35 -0.73
N GLU A 55 6.89 -55.97 -1.03
CA GLU A 55 7.04 -57.43 -1.12
C GLU A 55 6.68 -58.11 0.20
N ARG A 56 7.06 -57.51 1.35
CA ARG A 56 6.68 -58.01 2.68
C ARG A 56 5.16 -58.13 2.81
N ILE A 57 4.41 -57.11 2.43
CA ILE A 57 2.93 -57.12 2.53
C ILE A 57 2.35 -58.24 1.65
N ILE A 58 2.85 -58.39 0.44
CA ILE A 58 2.43 -59.45 -0.49
C ILE A 58 2.73 -60.83 0.10
N ASN A 59 3.95 -61.06 0.56
CA ASN A 59 4.37 -62.34 1.11
C ASN A 59 3.61 -62.68 2.39
N ASP A 60 3.35 -61.72 3.29
CA ASP A 60 2.54 -61.92 4.49
C ASP A 60 1.12 -62.40 4.12
N THR A 61 0.51 -61.79 3.10
CA THR A 61 -0.82 -62.21 2.61
C THR A 61 -0.79 -63.57 1.91
N LEU A 62 0.26 -63.88 1.14
CA LEU A 62 0.45 -65.17 0.49
C LEU A 62 0.66 -66.29 1.53
N ILE A 63 1.47 -66.06 2.56
CA ILE A 63 1.68 -67.01 3.66
C ILE A 63 0.34 -67.33 4.34
N LYS A 64 -0.46 -66.32 4.67
CA LYS A 64 -1.80 -66.52 5.26
C LYS A 64 -2.67 -67.40 4.36
N ARG A 65 -2.71 -67.12 3.06
CA ARG A 65 -3.52 -67.87 2.09
C ARG A 65 -3.04 -69.30 1.85
N ILE A 66 -1.73 -69.53 1.79
CA ILE A 66 -1.15 -70.87 1.67
C ILE A 66 -1.44 -71.65 2.95
N SER A 67 -1.33 -71.02 4.13
CA SER A 67 -1.64 -71.67 5.41
C SER A 67 -3.13 -72.03 5.55
N SER A 68 -4.05 -71.18 5.06
CA SER A 68 -5.48 -71.51 5.03
C SER A 68 -5.80 -72.63 4.05
N LEU A 69 -5.12 -72.65 2.89
CA LEU A 69 -5.23 -73.74 1.93
C LEU A 69 -4.75 -75.05 2.54
N LEU A 70 -3.59 -75.05 3.19
CA LEU A 70 -3.04 -76.22 3.87
C LEU A 70 -3.99 -76.71 4.99
N ALA A 71 -4.57 -75.80 5.77
CA ALA A 71 -5.58 -76.15 6.77
C ALA A 71 -6.83 -76.79 6.15
N SER A 72 -7.32 -76.25 5.02
CA SER A 72 -8.45 -76.84 4.30
C SER A 72 -8.11 -78.24 3.75
N LEU A 73 -6.93 -78.42 3.17
CA LEU A 73 -6.46 -79.73 2.69
C LEU A 73 -6.38 -80.72 3.86
N ASN A 74 -5.79 -80.34 4.99
CA ASN A 74 -5.74 -81.22 6.15
C ASN A 74 -7.13 -81.61 6.68
N SER A 75 -8.11 -80.70 6.65
CA SER A 75 -9.49 -81.03 7.06
C SER A 75 -10.20 -82.00 6.10
N HIS A 76 -9.85 -81.98 4.81
CA HIS A 76 -10.41 -82.90 3.81
C HIS A 76 -9.56 -84.17 3.60
N ALA A 77 -8.51 -84.37 4.39
CA ALA A 77 -7.63 -85.54 4.28
C ALA A 77 -8.38 -86.88 4.40
N ALA A 78 -9.38 -86.95 5.29
CA ALA A 78 -10.22 -88.14 5.45
C ALA A 78 -11.17 -88.38 4.25
N GLU A 79 -11.58 -87.31 3.55
CA GLU A 79 -12.42 -87.42 2.34
C GLU A 79 -11.59 -87.83 1.11
N ALA A 80 -10.30 -87.51 1.10
CA ALA A 80 -9.36 -87.87 0.04
C ALA A 80 -9.07 -89.38 -0.05
N GLU A 81 -9.30 -90.15 1.03
CA GLU A 81 -9.19 -91.61 1.03
C GLU A 81 -10.36 -92.29 0.29
N THR A 82 -11.51 -91.62 0.15
CA THR A 82 -12.75 -92.19 -0.43
C THR A 82 -13.14 -91.62 -1.79
N ARG A 83 -12.66 -90.42 -2.14
CA ARG A 83 -12.94 -89.73 -3.42
C ARG A 83 -11.66 -89.51 -4.24
N ASN A 84 -11.82 -89.04 -5.48
CA ASN A 84 -10.68 -88.68 -6.32
C ASN A 84 -9.85 -87.55 -5.64
N PRO A 85 -8.54 -87.76 -5.40
CA PRO A 85 -7.66 -86.78 -4.76
C PRO A 85 -7.68 -85.38 -5.39
N GLY A 86 -7.80 -85.33 -6.72
CA GLY A 86 -7.85 -84.06 -7.45
C GLY A 86 -9.17 -83.30 -7.28
N GLU A 87 -10.29 -83.99 -7.06
CA GLU A 87 -11.60 -83.37 -6.84
C GLU A 87 -11.69 -82.77 -5.43
N VAL A 88 -11.10 -83.46 -4.46
CA VAL A 88 -11.00 -82.99 -3.07
C VAL A 88 -10.05 -81.78 -2.96
N ALA A 89 -8.91 -81.82 -3.64
CA ALA A 89 -8.01 -80.67 -3.72
C ALA A 89 -8.65 -79.46 -4.41
N PHE A 90 -9.38 -79.68 -5.51
CA PHE A 90 -10.08 -78.60 -6.21
C PHE A 90 -11.19 -77.97 -5.36
N ARG A 91 -11.93 -78.80 -4.60
CA ARG A 91 -12.96 -78.31 -3.66
C ARG A 91 -12.34 -77.47 -2.54
N ALA A 92 -11.25 -77.93 -1.93
CA ALA A 92 -10.53 -77.20 -0.89
C ALA A 92 -10.05 -75.82 -1.39
N VAL A 93 -9.51 -75.77 -2.62
CA VAL A 93 -9.10 -74.52 -3.27
C VAL A 93 -10.30 -73.61 -3.51
N MET A 94 -11.43 -74.14 -3.97
CA MET A 94 -12.65 -73.35 -4.19
C MET A 94 -13.24 -72.81 -2.89
N GLU A 95 -13.20 -73.58 -1.79
CA GLU A 95 -13.66 -73.13 -0.47
C GLU A 95 -12.75 -72.01 0.08
N THR A 96 -11.45 -72.08 -0.15
CA THR A 96 -10.51 -71.00 0.22
C THR A 96 -10.63 -69.75 -0.65
N ALA A 97 -11.06 -69.90 -1.90
CA ALA A 97 -11.27 -68.77 -2.81
C ALA A 97 -12.63 -68.08 -2.62
N THR A 98 -13.67 -68.83 -2.23
CA THR A 98 -15.03 -68.31 -2.00
C THR A 98 -15.23 -67.70 -0.61
N SER A 99 -14.38 -68.04 0.35
CA SER A 99 -14.39 -67.47 1.70
C SER A 99 -13.69 -66.11 1.82
N LEU A 100 -13.04 -65.62 0.76
CA LEU A 100 -12.33 -64.35 0.75
C LEU A 100 -13.13 -63.25 0.01
N ASP A 101 -13.13 -62.05 0.58
CA ASP A 101 -13.73 -60.88 -0.05
C ASP A 101 -12.98 -60.53 -1.35
N PRO A 102 -13.68 -60.20 -2.46
CA PRO A 102 -13.05 -59.84 -3.73
C PRO A 102 -12.06 -58.65 -3.65
N LYS A 103 -12.17 -57.82 -2.60
CA LYS A 103 -11.30 -56.69 -2.34
C LYS A 103 -9.95 -57.10 -1.75
N ASP A 104 -9.91 -58.17 -0.96
CA ASP A 104 -8.68 -58.68 -0.35
C ASP A 104 -7.85 -59.50 -1.34
N ASP A 105 -8.43 -59.86 -2.50
CA ASP A 105 -7.78 -60.57 -3.61
C ASP A 105 -6.89 -59.71 -4.51
N GLN A 106 -6.98 -58.39 -4.37
CA GLN A 106 -6.11 -57.47 -5.09
C GLN A 106 -4.96 -57.04 -4.18
N PRO A 107 -3.69 -57.22 -4.63
CA PRO A 107 -2.56 -56.67 -3.89
C PRO A 107 -2.66 -55.14 -3.84
N PRO A 108 -2.12 -54.50 -2.78
CA PRO A 108 -2.16 -53.06 -2.67
C PRO A 108 -1.49 -52.39 -3.89
N PRO A 109 -1.90 -51.14 -4.22
CA PRO A 109 -1.29 -50.39 -5.30
C PRO A 109 0.20 -50.20 -5.03
N ARG A 110 1.02 -50.28 -6.09
CA ARG A 110 2.47 -50.13 -5.97
C ARG A 110 2.83 -48.69 -5.57
N PRO A 111 3.77 -48.49 -4.63
CA PRO A 111 4.31 -47.16 -4.35
C PRO A 111 5.08 -46.61 -5.57
N GLN A 112 5.19 -45.28 -5.66
CA GLN A 112 5.83 -44.60 -6.79
C GLN A 112 7.31 -45.00 -6.90
N GLY A 113 7.74 -45.51 -8.05
CA GLY A 113 9.15 -45.87 -8.31
C GLY A 113 9.52 -47.33 -7.97
N VAL A 114 8.59 -48.12 -7.43
CA VAL A 114 8.77 -49.56 -7.19
C VAL A 114 8.26 -50.38 -8.37
N HIS A 115 9.16 -51.14 -9.00
CA HIS A 115 8.91 -51.99 -10.17
C HIS A 115 8.17 -51.26 -11.30
N ASN A 116 8.94 -50.55 -12.14
CA ASN A 116 8.51 -49.86 -13.36
C ASN A 116 7.93 -50.82 -14.42
N ALA A 117 6.82 -51.48 -14.12
CA ALA A 117 6.11 -52.36 -15.03
C ALA A 117 4.69 -51.85 -15.20
N GLU A 118 4.35 -51.48 -16.43
CA GLU A 118 3.02 -51.03 -16.89
C GLU A 118 1.93 -52.10 -16.69
N GLU A 119 2.31 -53.34 -16.34
CA GLU A 119 1.39 -54.45 -16.16
C GLU A 119 0.80 -54.52 -14.75
N PRO A 120 -0.52 -54.69 -14.62
CA PRO A 120 -1.18 -54.88 -13.33
C PRO A 120 -0.69 -56.18 -12.68
N MET A 121 -0.44 -56.15 -11.38
CA MET A 121 -0.07 -57.34 -10.62
C MET A 121 -1.13 -58.44 -10.79
N PRO A 122 -0.74 -59.72 -10.93
CA PRO A 122 -1.70 -60.81 -10.89
C PRO A 122 -2.42 -60.79 -9.52
N THR A 123 -3.70 -61.14 -9.51
CA THR A 123 -4.45 -61.30 -8.25
C THR A 123 -3.83 -62.42 -7.42
N TYR A 124 -4.04 -62.38 -6.10
CA TYR A 124 -3.53 -63.42 -5.22
C TYR A 124 -4.08 -64.80 -5.58
N THR A 125 -5.34 -64.91 -6.00
CA THR A 125 -5.91 -66.15 -6.54
C THR A 125 -5.14 -66.67 -7.75
N LYS A 126 -4.71 -65.79 -8.67
CA LYS A 126 -3.90 -66.19 -9.83
C LYS A 126 -2.51 -66.69 -9.40
N MET A 127 -1.89 -66.05 -8.39
CA MET A 127 -0.62 -66.51 -7.81
C MET A 127 -0.76 -67.88 -7.13
N MET A 128 -1.85 -68.11 -6.40
CA MET A 128 -2.15 -69.42 -5.80
C MET A 128 -2.41 -70.49 -6.87
N ALA A 129 -3.12 -70.16 -7.94
CA ALA A 129 -3.34 -71.08 -9.06
C ALA A 129 -2.03 -71.48 -9.74
N THR A 130 -1.09 -70.54 -9.90
CA THR A 130 0.26 -70.87 -10.42
C THR A 130 1.06 -71.74 -9.46
N LEU A 131 0.92 -71.57 -8.14
CA LEU A 131 1.54 -72.45 -7.15
C LEU A 131 0.99 -73.88 -7.27
N LEU A 132 -0.33 -74.02 -7.37
CA LEU A 132 -0.97 -75.34 -7.52
C LEU A 132 -0.60 -76.03 -8.84
N ASP A 133 -0.43 -75.27 -9.92
CA ASP A 133 0.08 -75.79 -11.19
C ASP A 133 1.54 -76.24 -11.06
N GLN A 134 2.38 -75.49 -10.34
CA GLN A 134 3.77 -75.89 -10.04
C GLN A 134 3.84 -77.17 -9.20
N VAL A 135 3.00 -77.29 -8.17
CA VAL A 135 2.90 -78.50 -7.34
C VAL A 135 2.43 -79.69 -8.20
N ASN A 136 1.38 -79.52 -9.02
CA ASN A 136 0.94 -80.60 -9.90
C ASN A 136 2.03 -81.06 -10.88
N LYS A 137 2.78 -80.12 -11.47
CA LYS A 137 3.93 -80.42 -12.34
C LYS A 137 5.03 -81.17 -11.60
N ALA A 138 5.39 -80.74 -10.39
CA ALA A 138 6.41 -81.40 -9.57
C ALA A 138 5.99 -82.84 -9.19
N LEU A 139 4.71 -83.07 -8.89
CA LEU A 139 4.17 -84.41 -8.63
C LEU A 139 4.18 -85.30 -9.87
N ASP A 140 3.88 -84.75 -11.06
CA ASP A 140 3.91 -85.47 -12.32
C ASP A 140 5.35 -85.86 -12.71
N GLU A 141 6.32 -84.97 -12.49
CA GLU A 141 7.74 -85.25 -12.67
C GLU A 141 8.25 -86.35 -11.73
N LYS A 142 7.79 -86.34 -10.47
CA LYS A 142 8.12 -87.36 -9.46
C LYS A 142 7.38 -88.69 -9.66
N LYS A 143 6.44 -88.77 -10.62
CA LYS A 143 5.66 -89.98 -10.95
C LYS A 143 5.00 -90.64 -9.73
N VAL A 144 4.39 -89.84 -8.86
CA VAL A 144 3.76 -90.33 -7.63
C VAL A 144 2.50 -91.15 -7.96
N GLU A 145 2.34 -92.31 -7.30
CA GLU A 145 1.14 -93.15 -7.43
C GLU A 145 -0.13 -92.41 -7.03
N ARG A 146 -1.25 -92.70 -7.71
CA ARG A 146 -2.54 -92.01 -7.52
C ARG A 146 -3.07 -92.07 -6.09
N SER A 147 -2.72 -93.12 -5.33
CA SER A 147 -3.07 -93.32 -3.92
C SER A 147 -2.31 -92.40 -2.96
N LYS A 148 -1.05 -92.06 -3.26
CA LYS A 148 -0.20 -91.19 -2.43
C LYS A 148 -0.14 -89.74 -2.92
N ARG A 149 -0.81 -89.45 -4.04
CA ARG A 149 -0.77 -88.14 -4.71
C ARG A 149 -1.31 -87.01 -3.83
N TYR A 150 -2.29 -87.29 -2.98
CA TYR A 150 -2.84 -86.30 -2.05
C TYR A 150 -1.83 -85.91 -0.96
N GLU A 151 -1.25 -86.90 -0.29
CA GLU A 151 -0.25 -86.69 0.77
C GLU A 151 1.01 -86.01 0.21
N ALA A 152 1.45 -86.39 -0.98
CA ALA A 152 2.56 -85.74 -1.66
C ALA A 152 2.23 -84.28 -2.06
N MET A 153 0.98 -83.98 -2.44
CA MET A 153 0.54 -82.60 -2.72
C MET A 153 0.58 -81.74 -1.46
N VAL A 154 0.10 -82.25 -0.33
CA VAL A 154 0.15 -81.53 0.96
C VAL A 154 1.60 -81.27 1.38
N ALA A 155 2.48 -82.27 1.26
CA ALA A 155 3.90 -82.11 1.57
C ALA A 155 4.58 -81.07 0.67
N GLU A 156 4.30 -81.05 -0.63
CA GLU A 156 4.87 -80.04 -1.54
C GLU A 156 4.33 -78.64 -1.27
N VAL A 157 3.04 -78.50 -0.94
CA VAL A 157 2.47 -77.20 -0.52
C VAL A 157 3.12 -76.73 0.79
N ASP A 158 3.41 -77.63 1.73
CA ASP A 158 4.16 -77.30 2.96
C ASP A 158 5.60 -76.87 2.65
N ASP A 159 6.31 -77.56 1.75
CA ASP A 159 7.64 -77.14 1.28
C ASP A 159 7.61 -75.73 0.65
N HIS A 160 6.57 -75.41 -0.13
CA HIS A 160 6.38 -74.08 -0.68
C HIS A 160 6.09 -73.03 0.41
N LEU A 161 5.30 -73.37 1.43
CA LEU A 161 5.08 -72.51 2.59
C LEU A 161 6.41 -72.23 3.32
N GLN A 162 7.23 -73.26 3.55
CA GLN A 162 8.55 -73.12 4.18
C GLN A 162 9.50 -72.25 3.33
N LYS A 163 9.46 -72.37 1.99
CA LYS A 163 10.23 -71.48 1.09
C LYS A 163 9.77 -70.03 1.19
N VAL A 164 8.46 -69.76 1.18
CA VAL A 164 7.95 -68.37 1.27
C VAL A 164 8.24 -67.77 2.65
N THR A 165 8.15 -68.55 3.73
CA THR A 165 8.47 -68.08 5.08
C THR A 165 9.98 -67.82 5.28
N THR A 166 10.85 -68.66 4.72
CA THR A 166 12.30 -68.41 4.73
C THR A 166 12.65 -67.16 3.92
N LEU A 167 12.08 -66.98 2.73
CA LEU A 167 12.21 -65.75 1.95
C LEU A 167 11.74 -64.53 2.74
N GLN A 168 10.60 -64.63 3.44
CA GLN A 168 10.10 -63.55 4.27
C GLN A 168 11.06 -63.21 5.42
N SER A 169 11.67 -64.21 6.05
CA SER A 169 12.66 -64.00 7.10
C SER A 169 13.92 -63.29 6.59
N ASP A 170 14.36 -63.61 5.37
CA ASP A 170 15.53 -62.98 4.76
C ASP A 170 15.21 -61.56 4.26
N LEU A 171 13.98 -61.33 3.78
CA LEU A 171 13.48 -59.99 3.49
C LEU A 171 13.48 -59.10 4.74
N HIS A 172 13.05 -59.63 5.89
CA HIS A 172 13.10 -58.89 7.16
C HIS A 172 14.53 -58.50 7.55
N LYS A 173 15.49 -59.41 7.44
CA LYS A 173 16.91 -59.12 7.73
C LYS A 173 17.46 -58.02 6.82
N LYS A 174 17.19 -58.11 5.51
CA LYS A 174 17.62 -57.10 4.53
C LYS A 174 16.96 -55.74 4.75
N LEU A 175 15.68 -55.73 5.10
CA LEU A 175 14.93 -54.51 5.41
C LEU A 175 15.55 -53.83 6.65
N GLU A 176 15.82 -54.58 7.72
CA GLU A 176 16.48 -54.05 8.91
C GLU A 176 17.90 -53.54 8.64
N GLU A 177 18.67 -54.22 7.79
CA GLU A 177 20.00 -53.79 7.38
C GLU A 177 19.95 -52.44 6.65
N LEU A 178 19.06 -52.31 5.66
CA LEU A 178 18.91 -51.08 4.88
C LEU A 178 18.33 -49.92 5.68
N GLU A 179 17.38 -50.18 6.60
CA GLU A 179 16.86 -49.16 7.50
C GLU A 179 17.93 -48.69 8.49
N LYS A 180 18.80 -49.59 8.98
CA LYS A 180 19.96 -49.22 9.79
C LYS A 180 20.95 -48.37 8.99
N GLU A 181 21.23 -48.72 7.74
CA GLU A 181 22.08 -47.92 6.86
C GLU A 181 21.48 -46.54 6.58
N GLU A 182 20.17 -46.45 6.35
CA GLU A 182 19.47 -45.17 6.14
C GLU A 182 19.56 -44.28 7.39
N HIS A 183 19.29 -44.83 8.57
CA HIS A 183 19.37 -44.09 9.84
C HIS A 183 20.81 -43.81 10.31
N SER A 184 21.78 -44.59 9.83
CA SER A 184 23.19 -44.34 10.16
C SER A 184 23.68 -43.01 9.60
N LYS A 185 23.15 -42.56 8.46
CA LYS A 185 23.60 -41.35 7.77
C LYS A 185 22.66 -40.19 8.04
N ILE A 186 23.18 -39.10 8.62
CA ILE A 186 22.41 -37.86 8.77
C ILE A 186 22.46 -37.12 7.43
N THR A 187 21.32 -37.02 6.78
CA THR A 187 21.15 -36.33 5.48
C THR A 187 20.29 -35.08 5.65
N SER A 188 20.37 -34.16 4.69
CA SER A 188 19.54 -32.94 4.66
C SER A 188 18.04 -33.23 4.71
N GLU A 189 17.61 -34.39 4.21
CA GLU A 189 16.21 -34.80 4.21
C GLU A 189 15.74 -35.35 5.57
N SER A 190 16.67 -35.84 6.39
CA SER A 190 16.40 -36.18 7.78
C SER A 190 16.25 -34.93 8.66
N ILE A 191 16.67 -33.75 8.17
CA ILE A 191 16.53 -32.48 8.88
C ILE A 191 15.16 -31.90 8.52
N HIS A 192 14.37 -31.61 9.55
CA HIS A 192 13.06 -31.01 9.41
C HIS A 192 13.15 -29.50 9.64
N THR A 193 12.35 -28.73 8.90
CA THR A 193 12.22 -27.28 9.10
C THR A 193 11.37 -27.02 10.33
N GLY A 194 11.99 -26.51 11.41
CA GLY A 194 11.27 -26.21 12.66
C GLY A 194 10.44 -24.92 12.59
N PHE A 195 10.91 -23.93 11.83
CA PHE A 195 10.25 -22.65 11.63
C PHE A 195 10.64 -22.10 10.26
N ASP A 196 9.64 -21.67 9.47
CA ASP A 196 9.84 -21.02 8.19
C ASP A 196 8.88 -19.82 8.11
N SER A 197 9.44 -18.62 8.08
CA SER A 197 8.68 -17.39 7.88
C SER A 197 9.32 -16.57 6.77
N SER A 198 8.58 -16.35 5.69
CA SER A 198 8.96 -15.39 4.67
C SER A 198 8.29 -14.05 4.97
N HIS A 199 9.09 -12.98 5.03
CA HIS A 199 8.59 -11.62 5.10
C HIS A 199 9.05 -10.88 3.84
N ILE A 200 8.08 -10.47 3.03
CA ILE A 200 8.33 -9.63 1.86
C ILE A 200 7.88 -8.23 2.26
N ASN A 201 8.82 -7.30 2.38
CA ASN A 201 8.53 -5.87 2.45
C ASN A 201 7.94 -5.41 1.11
N LYS A 202 6.65 -5.70 0.90
CA LYS A 202 5.89 -5.06 -0.17
C LYS A 202 5.81 -3.60 0.21
N SER A 203 6.34 -2.72 -0.64
CA SER A 203 6.03 -1.29 -0.56
C SER A 203 4.52 -1.20 -0.43
N ALA A 204 4.05 -0.57 0.66
CA ALA A 204 2.63 -0.41 0.90
C ALA A 204 1.96 0.01 -0.42
N PRO A 205 0.94 -0.72 -0.91
CA PRO A 205 0.08 -0.14 -1.92
C PRO A 205 -0.36 1.19 -1.31
N SER A 206 -0.15 2.28 -2.03
CA SER A 206 -0.61 3.61 -1.66
C SER A 206 -1.96 3.45 -0.95
N ALA A 207 -2.00 3.80 0.33
CA ALA A 207 -3.24 3.81 1.07
C ALA A 207 -4.17 4.81 0.37
N SER A 208 -4.96 4.31 -0.58
CA SER A 208 -6.38 4.63 -0.58
C SER A 208 -6.87 4.22 0.81
N SER A 209 -7.03 5.21 1.66
CA SER A 209 -7.61 5.07 2.99
C SER A 209 -8.99 4.46 2.86
N SER A 210 -9.08 3.15 3.06
CA SER A 210 -10.29 2.49 3.54
C SER A 210 -9.97 1.87 4.89
N GLY A 211 -9.69 2.76 5.85
CA GLY A 211 -10.01 2.52 7.24
C GLY A 211 -11.51 2.69 7.40
N ASP A 212 -12.14 1.66 7.92
CA ASP A 212 -13.54 1.55 8.30
C ASP A 212 -13.95 2.74 9.20
N VAL A 213 -14.60 3.74 8.61
CA VAL A 213 -15.54 4.62 9.30
C VAL A 213 -16.77 4.71 8.41
N LYS A 214 -17.86 4.11 8.89
CA LYS A 214 -19.20 4.23 8.36
C LYS A 214 -19.54 5.70 8.07
N ASN A 215 -19.86 6.02 6.82
CA ASN A 215 -20.96 6.92 6.48
C ASN A 215 -21.34 6.72 5.00
N ASP A 216 -22.62 6.43 4.81
CA ASP A 216 -23.34 6.34 3.54
C ASP A 216 -23.27 7.67 2.77
N SER A 217 -22.90 7.61 1.49
CA SER A 217 -23.69 8.14 0.37
C SER A 217 -22.85 8.14 -0.92
N LYS A 218 -23.00 7.11 -1.76
CA LYS A 218 -22.66 7.22 -3.18
C LYS A 218 -23.86 7.82 -3.93
N PRO A 219 -23.62 8.66 -4.95
CA PRO A 219 -24.34 8.54 -6.20
C PRO A 219 -23.43 7.83 -7.21
N GLU A 220 -23.80 6.60 -7.58
CA GLU A 220 -23.11 5.87 -8.65
C GLU A 220 -23.45 6.53 -10.00
N LEU A 221 -22.41 6.97 -10.73
CA LEU A 221 -22.58 7.43 -12.11
C LEU A 221 -22.91 6.24 -13.03
N LEU A 222 -24.08 6.34 -13.64
CA LEU A 222 -24.69 5.39 -14.56
C LEU A 222 -24.03 5.46 -15.94
N ASN A 223 -22.87 4.82 -16.11
CA ASN A 223 -22.37 4.15 -17.35
C ASN A 223 -20.86 3.86 -17.25
N PRO A 224 -20.45 2.61 -16.97
CA PRO A 224 -19.03 2.27 -16.79
C PRO A 224 -18.25 2.02 -18.10
N ASN A 225 -18.87 2.16 -19.29
CA ASN A 225 -18.26 1.78 -20.58
C ASN A 225 -18.44 2.83 -21.70
N TYR A 226 -18.35 4.13 -21.42
CA TYR A 226 -18.29 5.13 -22.49
C TYR A 226 -16.82 5.31 -22.96
N SER A 227 -16.51 4.77 -24.14
CA SER A 227 -15.19 4.85 -24.78
C SER A 227 -15.26 5.77 -26.00
N THR A 228 -14.68 6.96 -25.91
CA THR A 228 -14.29 7.77 -27.08
C THR A 228 -12.81 7.53 -27.39
N THR A 229 -12.57 7.09 -28.61
CA THR A 229 -11.30 6.72 -29.23
C THR A 229 -10.31 7.89 -29.42
N GLN A 230 -9.02 7.54 -29.28
CA GLN A 230 -7.80 8.04 -29.96
C GLN A 230 -7.44 9.54 -29.90
N ALA A 231 -6.26 9.84 -29.32
CA ALA A 231 -5.06 10.32 -30.04
C ALA A 231 -3.98 10.86 -29.09
N ILE A 232 -2.73 10.51 -29.37
CA ILE A 232 -1.48 11.11 -28.85
C ILE A 232 -1.34 12.53 -29.47
N PRO A 233 -0.91 13.60 -28.75
CA PRO A 233 0.51 13.93 -28.62
C PRO A 233 0.96 14.56 -27.28
N ALA A 234 2.26 14.44 -27.00
CA ALA A 234 3.01 15.27 -26.05
C ALA A 234 3.27 16.68 -26.63
N PRO A 235 4.16 17.49 -26.02
CA PRO A 235 3.94 18.37 -24.88
C PRO A 235 4.00 19.86 -25.30
N SER A 236 3.16 20.73 -24.74
CA SER A 236 3.26 22.18 -24.99
C SER A 236 2.85 23.03 -23.80
N SER A 237 3.69 24.02 -23.56
CA SER A 237 3.58 25.19 -22.69
C SER A 237 2.40 26.12 -22.99
N SER A 238 1.79 26.67 -21.94
CA SER A 238 1.19 28.02 -21.75
C SER A 238 0.31 27.92 -20.50
N GLY A 239 0.27 28.83 -19.53
CA GLY A 239 0.47 30.27 -19.55
C GLY A 239 -0.90 30.95 -19.46
N ALA A 240 -1.17 31.62 -18.33
CA ALA A 240 -2.39 32.38 -17.96
C ALA A 240 -3.61 31.52 -17.57
N ASP A 241 -4.47 31.85 -16.60
CA ASP A 241 -4.62 33.02 -15.73
C ASP A 241 -5.48 32.58 -14.52
N ALA A 242 -5.33 33.27 -13.40
CA ALA A 242 -6.06 33.04 -12.17
C ALA A 242 -7.22 34.05 -12.02
N SER A 243 -8.41 33.59 -11.63
CA SER A 243 -9.48 34.28 -10.87
C SER A 243 -10.82 33.54 -11.10
N GLY A 244 -11.71 33.24 -10.16
CA GLY A 244 -11.78 33.18 -8.68
C GLY A 244 -12.92 32.16 -8.37
N GLY A 245 -12.82 31.31 -7.34
CA GLY A 245 -13.33 31.54 -5.96
C GLY A 245 -14.87 31.49 -5.89
N GLY A 246 -15.58 30.67 -5.12
CA GLY A 246 -15.27 29.69 -4.07
C GLY A 246 -16.48 28.72 -3.88
N GLY A 247 -16.56 27.83 -2.91
CA GLY A 247 -15.70 27.63 -1.75
C GLY A 247 -15.79 26.17 -1.25
N GLY A 248 -14.69 25.76 -0.64
CA GLY A 248 -14.55 24.61 0.24
C GLY A 248 -13.60 25.07 1.34
N ASP A 249 -14.12 25.08 2.55
CA ASP A 249 -13.48 25.50 3.80
C ASP A 249 -12.32 24.56 4.14
N ASP A 250 -11.11 24.93 3.69
CA ASP A 250 -9.80 24.39 4.10
C ASP A 250 -8.73 25.44 3.74
N ASN A 251 -8.90 26.66 4.25
CA ASN A 251 -7.87 27.68 4.19
C ASN A 251 -6.93 27.51 5.40
N ASP A 252 -6.29 26.35 5.48
CA ASP A 252 -5.05 26.22 6.24
C ASP A 252 -4.02 27.06 5.47
N ASP A 253 -3.59 28.17 6.06
CA ASP A 253 -2.49 28.98 5.54
C ASP A 253 -1.36 28.05 5.06
N ILE A 254 -0.90 28.22 3.81
CA ILE A 254 0.14 27.39 3.18
C ILE A 254 1.49 27.71 3.85
N GLU A 255 1.64 27.29 5.09
CA GLU A 255 2.81 27.51 5.91
C GLU A 255 3.74 26.31 5.77
N ALA A 256 5.04 26.58 5.56
CA ALA A 256 6.03 25.52 5.52
C ALA A 256 6.16 24.91 6.92
N SER A 257 6.09 23.57 6.98
CA SER A 257 6.28 22.82 8.23
C SER A 257 7.61 23.18 8.90
N PRO A 258 7.74 23.02 10.24
CA PRO A 258 9.02 23.21 10.92
C PRO A 258 10.18 22.41 10.31
N MET A 259 9.88 21.29 9.64
CA MET A 259 10.87 20.50 8.91
C MET A 259 11.26 21.13 7.58
N ALA A 260 10.31 21.69 6.82
CA ALA A 260 10.59 22.45 5.61
C ALA A 260 11.34 23.75 5.85
N GLN A 261 11.09 24.42 6.97
CA GLN A 261 11.86 25.57 7.41
C GLN A 261 13.32 25.22 7.77
N LYS A 262 13.59 24.01 8.25
CA LYS A 262 14.96 23.54 8.47
C LYS A 262 15.64 23.23 7.14
N PHE A 263 14.91 22.62 6.21
CA PHE A 263 15.42 22.31 4.87
C PHE A 263 15.75 23.58 4.07
N SER A 264 14.91 24.62 4.13
CA SER A 264 15.12 25.90 3.44
C SER A 264 16.35 26.68 3.93
N LYS A 265 16.85 26.38 5.14
CA LYS A 265 18.07 26.96 5.72
C LYS A 265 19.36 26.28 5.24
N ILE A 266 19.29 25.08 4.67
CA ILE A 266 20.46 24.38 4.13
C ILE A 266 20.94 25.14 2.88
N LYS A 267 22.24 25.41 2.78
CA LYS A 267 22.78 26.19 1.66
C LYS A 267 22.68 25.42 0.35
N ALA A 268 22.37 26.13 -0.74
CA ALA A 268 22.31 25.59 -2.09
C ALA A 268 23.62 24.91 -2.55
N THR A 269 24.77 25.33 -2.01
CA THR A 269 26.08 24.74 -2.31
C THR A 269 26.30 23.39 -1.62
N GLU A 270 25.58 23.11 -0.54
CA GLU A 270 25.76 21.93 0.31
C GLU A 270 24.81 20.80 -0.10
N GLN A 271 24.97 20.32 -1.34
CA GLN A 271 24.11 19.26 -1.92
C GLN A 271 24.15 17.96 -1.11
N ARG A 272 25.28 17.66 -0.45
CA ARG A 272 25.42 16.49 0.41
C ARG A 272 24.53 16.57 1.65
N GLU A 273 24.37 17.75 2.22
CA GLU A 273 23.53 17.98 3.40
C GLU A 273 22.06 17.93 3.02
N SER A 274 21.68 18.53 1.88
CA SER A 274 20.31 18.41 1.34
C SER A 274 19.96 16.94 1.06
N LEU A 275 20.87 16.13 0.49
CA LEU A 275 20.64 14.70 0.28
C LEU A 275 20.45 13.96 1.60
N ALA A 276 21.35 14.17 2.57
CA ALA A 276 21.27 13.52 3.88
C ALA A 276 19.94 13.85 4.58
N PHE A 277 19.52 15.12 4.55
CA PHE A 277 18.26 15.55 5.13
C PHE A 277 17.04 14.89 4.47
N LEU A 278 17.01 14.82 3.14
CA LEU A 278 15.91 14.18 2.41
C LEU A 278 15.86 12.66 2.58
N SER A 279 17.02 12.02 2.77
CA SER A 279 17.08 10.60 3.08
C SER A 279 16.56 10.29 4.49
N ALA A 280 16.77 11.20 5.45
CA ALA A 280 16.29 11.07 6.81
C ALA A 280 14.81 11.47 6.97
N HIS A 281 14.33 12.37 6.12
CA HIS A 281 12.96 12.90 6.17
C HIS A 281 12.25 12.81 4.81
N PRO A 282 11.84 11.62 4.35
CA PRO A 282 11.09 11.47 3.10
C PRO A 282 9.70 12.14 3.11
N GLU A 283 9.16 12.40 4.30
CA GLU A 283 7.83 13.00 4.52
C GLU A 283 7.71 14.44 3.98
N ILE A 284 8.83 15.15 3.83
CA ILE A 284 8.86 16.50 3.29
C ILE A 284 8.64 16.56 1.76
N LEU A 285 8.67 15.42 1.06
CA LEU A 285 8.50 15.33 -0.40
C LEU A 285 7.03 15.43 -0.82
N THR A 286 6.33 16.45 -0.33
CA THR A 286 4.93 16.74 -0.66
C THR A 286 4.81 18.10 -1.35
N GLU A 287 3.66 18.37 -1.98
CA GLU A 287 3.40 19.63 -2.67
C GLU A 287 3.17 20.80 -1.73
N LYS A 288 2.53 20.54 -0.60
CA LYS A 288 2.32 21.55 0.45
C LYS A 288 3.66 22.14 0.92
N GLU A 289 4.67 21.31 1.11
CA GLU A 289 5.99 21.76 1.57
C GLU A 289 6.79 22.50 0.48
N THR A 290 6.62 22.15 -0.80
CA THR A 290 7.23 22.92 -1.89
C THR A 290 6.67 24.32 -1.95
N ASP A 291 5.34 24.44 -1.85
CA ASP A 291 4.65 25.72 -1.95
C ASP A 291 4.90 26.57 -0.70
N GLY A 292 4.90 25.97 0.48
CA GLY A 292 5.27 26.66 1.74
C GLY A 292 6.69 27.23 1.72
N ILE A 293 7.67 26.53 1.13
CA ILE A 293 9.03 27.08 0.99
C ILE A 293 9.07 28.22 -0.04
N LEU A 294 8.25 28.17 -1.10
CA LEU A 294 8.14 29.28 -2.05
C LEU A 294 7.50 30.52 -1.44
N VAL A 295 6.51 30.36 -0.55
CA VAL A 295 5.95 31.46 0.25
C VAL A 295 7.04 32.08 1.13
N LEU A 296 7.83 31.26 1.85
CA LEU A 296 8.98 31.76 2.62
C LEU A 296 10.02 32.49 1.77
N ALA A 297 10.21 32.07 0.51
CA ALA A 297 11.10 32.76 -0.42
C ALA A 297 10.54 34.15 -0.82
N PHE A 298 9.23 34.23 -0.97
CA PHE A 298 8.52 35.46 -1.29
C PHE A 298 8.59 36.47 -0.14
N ASP A 299 8.29 36.03 1.08
CA ASP A 299 8.35 36.86 2.29
C ASP A 299 9.78 37.36 2.53
N ALA A 300 10.77 36.48 2.40
CA ALA A 300 12.18 36.85 2.48
C ALA A 300 12.58 37.92 1.45
N GLN A 301 12.01 37.86 0.25
CA GLN A 301 12.27 38.83 -0.80
C GLN A 301 11.59 40.17 -0.53
N LEU A 302 10.38 40.18 0.07
CA LEU A 302 9.70 41.40 0.51
C LEU A 302 10.49 42.12 1.62
N GLU A 303 11.10 41.35 2.54
CA GLU A 303 11.99 41.86 3.59
C GLU A 303 13.40 42.26 3.08
N GLY A 304 13.70 42.09 1.79
CA GLY A 304 15.00 42.44 1.20
C GLY A 304 16.13 41.43 1.46
N ARG A 305 15.82 40.23 1.94
CA ARG A 305 16.79 39.13 2.16
C ARG A 305 17.02 38.32 0.88
N ASP A 306 17.63 38.94 -0.12
CA ASP A 306 17.84 38.37 -1.47
C ASP A 306 18.54 37.00 -1.48
N ASP A 307 19.59 36.81 -0.67
CA ASP A 307 20.36 35.57 -0.67
C ASP A 307 19.60 34.40 -0.03
N TYR A 308 18.81 34.69 1.01
CA TYR A 308 17.95 33.70 1.64
C TYR A 308 16.79 33.31 0.73
N ALA A 309 16.18 34.28 0.05
CA ALA A 309 15.12 34.03 -0.94
C ALA A 309 15.60 33.10 -2.07
N LYS A 310 16.79 33.34 -2.65
CA LYS A 310 17.39 32.42 -3.64
C LYS A 310 17.59 31.02 -3.09
N ASN A 311 18.04 30.90 -1.84
CA ASN A 311 18.26 29.62 -1.20
C ASN A 311 16.95 28.84 -1.01
N CYS A 312 15.90 29.51 -0.55
CA CYS A 312 14.56 28.92 -0.43
C CYS A 312 14.05 28.43 -1.79
N VAL A 313 14.17 29.24 -2.85
CA VAL A 313 13.77 28.82 -4.22
C VAL A 313 14.55 27.60 -4.68
N HIS A 314 15.87 27.56 -4.45
CA HIS A 314 16.68 26.40 -4.78
C HIS A 314 16.20 25.12 -4.07
N GLN A 315 15.94 25.20 -2.76
CA GLN A 315 15.47 24.05 -1.97
C GLN A 315 14.04 23.63 -2.37
N ALA A 316 13.14 24.57 -2.67
CA ALA A 316 11.80 24.27 -3.15
C ALA A 316 11.81 23.51 -4.49
N LEU A 317 12.60 24.01 -5.46
CA LEU A 317 12.72 23.33 -6.75
C LEU A 317 13.41 21.98 -6.63
N LEU A 318 14.38 21.84 -5.72
CA LEU A 318 15.03 20.56 -5.46
C LEU A 318 14.00 19.50 -5.00
N LEU A 319 13.09 19.85 -4.11
CA LEU A 319 11.97 18.98 -3.71
C LEU A 319 11.04 18.66 -4.89
N GLN A 320 10.65 19.66 -5.69
CA GLN A 320 9.79 19.49 -6.86
C GLN A 320 10.39 18.48 -7.86
N TYR A 321 11.68 18.62 -8.16
CA TYR A 321 12.39 17.72 -9.05
C TYR A 321 12.57 16.31 -8.45
N CYS A 322 12.86 16.20 -7.15
CA CYS A 322 12.95 14.90 -6.48
C CYS A 322 11.61 14.15 -6.52
N ARG A 323 10.48 14.86 -6.34
CA ARG A 323 9.12 14.31 -6.45
C ARG A 323 8.80 13.82 -7.86
N ALA A 324 9.17 14.60 -8.88
CA ALA A 324 8.92 14.26 -10.29
C ALA A 324 9.63 12.97 -10.74
N LEU A 325 10.72 12.57 -10.09
CA LEU A 325 11.49 11.36 -10.42
C LEU A 325 11.01 10.09 -9.68
N GLY A 326 10.04 10.18 -8.76
CA GLY A 326 9.43 9.04 -8.08
C GLY A 326 10.20 8.52 -6.85
N ARG A 327 9.97 7.24 -6.47
CA ARG A 327 10.39 6.65 -5.17
C ARG A 327 11.90 6.67 -4.91
N ASP A 328 12.73 6.47 -5.95
CA ASP A 328 14.20 6.61 -5.88
C ASP A 328 14.69 7.95 -6.46
N GLY A 329 13.77 8.91 -6.63
CA GLY A 329 14.01 10.13 -7.36
C GLY A 329 15.05 11.04 -6.71
N VAL A 330 15.13 11.05 -5.38
CA VAL A 330 16.12 11.84 -4.61
C VAL A 330 17.54 11.42 -5.00
N ALA A 331 17.91 10.15 -4.79
CA ALA A 331 19.27 9.69 -5.07
C ALA A 331 19.65 9.85 -6.55
N LEU A 332 18.69 9.63 -7.45
CA LEU A 332 18.89 9.72 -8.88
C LEU A 332 19.05 11.17 -9.36
N PHE A 333 18.28 12.10 -8.78
CA PHE A 333 18.39 13.54 -9.03
C PHE A 333 19.75 14.08 -8.59
N PHE A 334 20.16 13.80 -7.34
CA PHE A 334 21.45 14.25 -6.83
C PHE A 334 22.61 13.68 -7.66
N LYS A 335 22.54 12.39 -8.05
CA LYS A 335 23.54 11.80 -8.94
C LYS A 335 23.64 12.54 -10.28
N ARG A 336 22.50 12.93 -10.87
CA ARG A 336 22.45 13.70 -12.13
C ARG A 336 23.00 15.12 -11.98
N ILE A 337 22.75 15.80 -10.86
CA ILE A 337 23.24 17.16 -10.62
C ILE A 337 24.73 17.20 -10.26
N THR A 338 25.24 16.21 -9.53
CA THR A 338 26.66 16.15 -9.15
C THR A 338 27.57 15.66 -10.28
N THR A 339 27.01 15.06 -11.34
CA THR A 339 27.80 14.55 -12.47
C THR A 339 28.24 15.71 -13.36
N PRO A 340 29.57 15.94 -13.53
CA PRO A 340 30.07 17.04 -14.34
C PRO A 340 29.59 16.92 -15.81
N GLY A 341 29.03 18.00 -16.36
CA GLY A 341 28.62 18.07 -17.78
C GLY A 341 27.25 17.44 -18.08
N HIS A 342 26.46 17.07 -17.07
CA HIS A 342 25.12 16.55 -17.27
C HIS A 342 24.11 17.69 -17.55
N GLN A 343 23.29 17.54 -18.60
CA GLN A 343 22.32 18.58 -19.04
C GLN A 343 21.34 19.00 -17.93
N ALA A 344 20.94 18.08 -17.05
CA ALA A 344 20.03 18.36 -15.95
C ALA A 344 20.55 19.42 -14.96
N GLN A 345 21.87 19.54 -14.80
CA GLN A 345 22.46 20.56 -13.92
C GLN A 345 22.16 21.97 -14.47
N GLY A 346 22.36 22.17 -15.78
CA GLY A 346 22.12 23.46 -16.44
C GLY A 346 20.63 23.84 -16.45
N VAL A 347 19.75 22.88 -16.72
CA VAL A 347 18.29 23.09 -16.69
C VAL A 347 17.83 23.48 -15.29
N PHE A 348 18.27 22.74 -14.26
CA PHE A 348 17.89 23.01 -12.88
C PHE A 348 18.31 24.41 -12.42
N PHE A 349 19.58 24.81 -12.62
CA PHE A 349 20.04 26.14 -12.21
C PHE A 349 19.37 27.27 -12.98
N LYS A 350 19.04 27.04 -14.26
CA LYS A 350 18.27 28.00 -15.05
C LYS A 350 16.87 28.20 -14.47
N ASP A 351 16.18 27.13 -14.12
CA ASP A 351 14.85 27.20 -13.53
C ASP A 351 14.86 27.90 -12.16
N VAL A 352 15.87 27.64 -11.33
CA VAL A 352 16.08 28.35 -10.05
C VAL A 352 16.26 29.85 -10.27
N GLN A 353 17.03 30.24 -11.28
CA GLN A 353 17.22 31.65 -11.60
C GLN A 353 15.94 32.29 -12.13
N ASP A 354 15.23 31.63 -13.05
CA ASP A 354 14.02 32.16 -13.68
C ASP A 354 12.88 32.33 -12.65
N THR A 355 12.71 31.36 -11.75
CA THR A 355 11.72 31.42 -10.67
C THR A 355 12.06 32.49 -9.64
N TYR A 356 13.33 32.60 -9.24
CA TYR A 356 13.78 33.68 -8.36
C TYR A 356 13.57 35.06 -8.98
N GLN A 357 13.83 35.23 -10.29
CA GLN A 357 13.59 36.50 -10.98
C GLN A 357 12.11 36.88 -10.99
N LYS A 358 11.20 35.92 -11.20
CA LYS A 358 9.76 36.17 -11.12
C LYS A 358 9.34 36.62 -9.72
N ILE A 359 9.82 35.94 -8.68
CA ILE A 359 9.55 36.31 -7.28
C ILE A 359 10.07 37.72 -6.99
N LYS A 360 11.28 38.04 -7.45
CA LYS A 360 11.90 39.37 -7.27
C LYS A 360 11.13 40.49 -7.98
N THR A 361 10.64 40.25 -9.20
CA THR A 361 9.83 41.22 -9.94
C THR A 361 8.50 41.47 -9.24
N ARG A 362 7.79 40.39 -8.87
CA ARG A 362 6.50 40.48 -8.18
C ARG A 362 6.61 41.13 -6.79
N ALA A 363 7.65 40.80 -6.02
CA ALA A 363 7.90 41.45 -4.73
C ALA A 363 8.21 42.95 -4.88
N ARG A 364 8.91 43.34 -5.95
CA ARG A 364 9.15 44.77 -6.26
C ARG A 364 7.86 45.49 -6.62
N GLU A 365 7.00 44.89 -7.43
CA GLU A 365 5.70 45.45 -7.80
C GLU A 365 4.82 45.68 -6.57
N ILE A 366 4.72 44.69 -5.67
CA ILE A 366 3.96 44.83 -4.41
C ILE A 366 4.53 45.92 -3.51
N ASN A 367 5.86 46.00 -3.36
CA ASN A 367 6.46 47.06 -2.57
C ASN A 367 6.21 48.45 -3.20
N LEU A 368 6.16 48.55 -4.53
CA LEU A 368 5.79 49.79 -5.22
C LEU A 368 4.30 50.13 -5.04
N GLU A 369 3.40 49.15 -5.09
CA GLU A 369 1.97 49.33 -4.82
C GLU A 369 1.71 49.76 -3.38
N ARG A 370 2.34 49.10 -2.41
CA ARG A 370 2.27 49.49 -0.98
C ARG A 370 2.77 50.91 -0.77
N ALA A 371 3.90 51.28 -1.38
CA ALA A 371 4.44 52.65 -1.30
C ALA A 371 3.53 53.69 -1.97
N LYS A 372 2.83 53.34 -3.06
CA LYS A 372 1.83 54.22 -3.70
C LYS A 372 0.58 54.38 -2.85
N ALA A 373 0.06 53.30 -2.28
CA ALA A 373 -1.08 53.34 -1.37
C ALA A 373 -0.79 54.19 -0.12
N GLU A 374 0.42 54.05 0.46
CA GLU A 374 0.89 54.89 1.56
C GLU A 374 1.03 56.37 1.17
N ALA A 375 1.45 56.68 -0.07
CA ALA A 375 1.58 58.04 -0.57
C ALA A 375 0.23 58.71 -0.90
N GLU A 376 -0.79 57.92 -1.24
CA GLU A 376 -2.15 58.38 -1.53
C GLU A 376 -3.05 58.45 -0.27
N GLY A 377 -2.48 58.19 0.92
CA GLY A 377 -3.19 58.31 2.20
C GLY A 377 -4.09 57.11 2.55
N GLY A 378 -4.03 56.03 1.77
CA GLY A 378 -4.67 54.76 2.10
C GLY A 378 -3.83 54.02 3.14
N ALA A 379 -4.26 54.06 4.40
CA ALA A 379 -3.66 53.22 5.43
C ALA A 379 -3.79 51.75 5.01
N ALA A 380 -2.65 51.08 4.92
CA ALA A 380 -2.56 49.66 4.64
C ALA A 380 -3.21 48.86 5.78
N GLY A 381 -4.39 48.33 5.51
CA GLY A 381 -5.14 47.47 6.41
C GLY A 381 -6.62 47.69 6.17
N GLY A 382 -7.34 46.64 5.76
CA GLY A 382 -8.79 46.66 5.56
C GLY A 382 -9.51 46.90 6.88
N VAL A 383 -9.50 48.15 7.33
CA VAL A 383 -10.40 48.67 8.35
C VAL A 383 -11.57 49.22 7.56
N GLU A 384 -12.75 48.61 7.71
CA GLU A 384 -13.99 49.17 7.17
C GLU A 384 -14.10 50.62 7.68
N LEU A 385 -14.32 51.57 6.79
CA LEU A 385 -14.40 52.99 7.15
C LEU A 385 -15.86 53.40 7.14
N ILE A 386 -16.34 54.00 8.23
CA ILE A 386 -17.72 54.50 8.30
C ILE A 386 -17.76 55.88 7.67
N GLN A 387 -18.50 56.00 6.57
CA GLN A 387 -18.77 57.26 5.89
C GLN A 387 -20.26 57.60 5.98
N LEU A 388 -20.58 58.79 6.46
CA LEU A 388 -21.95 59.29 6.48
C LEU A 388 -22.32 59.80 5.08
N HIS A 389 -23.39 59.23 4.51
CA HIS A 389 -24.02 59.66 3.26
C HIS A 389 -25.55 59.62 3.42
N ALA A 390 -26.28 60.45 2.67
CA ALA A 390 -27.73 60.38 2.64
C ALA A 390 -28.18 59.15 1.82
N VAL A 391 -29.23 58.46 2.27
CA VAL A 391 -29.74 57.25 1.59
C VAL A 391 -30.54 57.61 0.33
N GLU A 392 -31.10 58.82 0.26
CA GLU A 392 -31.87 59.30 -0.89
C GLU A 392 -31.14 60.41 -1.65
N PRO A 393 -31.06 60.36 -2.99
CA PRO A 393 -30.53 61.44 -3.81
C PRO A 393 -31.40 62.69 -3.63
N GLY A 394 -30.80 63.80 -3.18
CA GLY A 394 -31.50 65.07 -2.96
C GLY A 394 -31.75 65.47 -1.50
N THR A 395 -31.44 64.60 -0.53
CA THR A 395 -31.47 64.97 0.89
C THR A 395 -30.09 65.47 1.32
N VAL A 396 -30.01 66.71 1.82
CA VAL A 396 -28.77 67.24 2.39
C VAL A 396 -28.81 67.06 3.90
N ILE A 397 -27.80 66.38 4.46
CA ILE A 397 -27.65 66.22 5.91
C ILE A 397 -27.10 67.54 6.47
N ASN A 398 -27.94 68.30 7.16
CA ASN A 398 -27.53 69.53 7.84
C ASN A 398 -27.18 69.24 9.30
N ILE A 399 -26.00 69.72 9.72
CA ILE A 399 -25.51 69.62 11.09
C ILE A 399 -26.09 70.77 11.91
N LYS A 400 -26.95 70.48 12.88
CA LYS A 400 -27.52 71.46 13.83
C LYS A 400 -26.85 71.34 15.18
N ILE A 401 -26.20 72.43 15.61
CA ILE A 401 -25.53 72.50 16.90
C ILE A 401 -26.51 73.02 17.95
N PRO A 402 -26.71 72.32 19.08
CA PRO A 402 -27.56 72.80 20.17
C PRO A 402 -27.07 74.14 20.75
N ALA A 403 -27.99 75.09 20.92
CA ALA A 403 -27.69 76.44 21.42
C ALA A 403 -27.29 76.43 22.91
N LYS A 404 -26.37 77.33 23.30
CA LYS A 404 -25.82 77.39 24.67
C LYS A 404 -26.78 77.94 25.73
N ASP A 405 -27.80 78.70 25.34
CA ASP A 405 -28.62 79.52 26.26
C ASP A 405 -30.10 79.09 26.36
N SER A 406 -30.44 77.87 25.92
CA SER A 406 -31.82 77.40 25.93
C SER A 406 -32.28 76.91 27.31
N GLN A 407 -33.53 77.21 27.67
CA GLN A 407 -34.14 76.82 28.95
C GLN A 407 -34.81 75.43 28.88
N ASP A 408 -34.90 74.83 27.69
CA ASP A 408 -35.57 73.54 27.50
C ASP A 408 -34.71 72.37 28.03
N PRO A 409 -35.28 71.49 28.88
CA PRO A 409 -34.56 70.35 29.46
C PRO A 409 -33.92 69.41 28.41
N GLU A 410 -34.56 69.27 27.26
CA GLU A 410 -34.12 68.40 26.16
C GLU A 410 -32.96 69.01 25.35
N GLU A 411 -32.86 70.34 25.24
CA GLU A 411 -31.73 70.99 24.57
C GLU A 411 -30.47 71.01 25.45
N LYS A 412 -30.64 71.05 26.78
CA LYS A 412 -29.52 70.91 27.74
C LYS A 412 -28.90 69.52 27.69
N ALA A 413 -29.71 68.47 27.65
CA ALA A 413 -29.23 67.09 27.51
C ALA A 413 -28.45 66.87 26.20
N ARG A 414 -28.93 67.43 25.08
CA ARG A 414 -28.23 67.39 23.78
C ARG A 414 -26.92 68.15 23.79
N ARG A 415 -26.85 69.27 24.51
CA ARG A 415 -25.63 70.06 24.70
C ARG A 415 -24.58 69.31 25.52
N GLU A 416 -24.97 68.61 26.57
CA GLU A 416 -24.06 67.78 27.38
C GLU A 416 -23.43 66.64 26.55
N ILE A 417 -24.20 66.03 25.65
CA ILE A 417 -23.68 65.02 24.71
C ILE A 417 -22.69 65.66 23.73
N PHE A 418 -22.99 66.84 23.19
CA PHE A 418 -22.06 67.58 22.31
C PHE A 418 -20.72 67.90 23.00
N GLU A 419 -20.77 68.29 24.28
CA GLU A 419 -19.58 68.61 25.07
C GLU A 419 -18.78 67.37 25.47
N SER A 420 -19.38 66.18 25.42
CA SER A 420 -18.70 64.90 25.63
C SER A 420 -17.82 64.44 24.46
N PHE A 421 -17.99 65.03 23.27
CA PHE A 421 -17.20 64.66 22.09
C PHE A 421 -15.75 65.15 22.17
N SER A 422 -14.87 64.53 21.39
CA SER A 422 -13.48 64.96 21.28
C SER A 422 -13.39 66.38 20.72
N PRO A 423 -12.36 67.17 21.09
CA PRO A 423 -12.20 68.54 20.61
C PRO A 423 -11.96 68.62 19.09
N GLU A 424 -11.52 67.51 18.47
CA GLU A 424 -11.41 67.41 17.00
C GLU A 424 -12.78 67.24 16.35
N MET A 425 -13.65 66.39 16.92
CA MET A 425 -15.01 66.17 16.42
C MET A 425 -15.90 67.39 16.64
N GLN A 426 -15.78 68.07 17.78
CA GLN A 426 -16.52 69.32 18.05
C GLN A 426 -16.22 70.40 17.00
N LYS A 427 -14.95 70.55 16.63
CA LYS A 427 -14.54 71.50 15.58
C LYS A 427 -15.08 71.10 14.21
N ALA A 428 -15.06 69.80 13.88
CA ALA A 428 -15.62 69.30 12.62
C ALA A 428 -17.16 69.48 12.55
N LEU A 429 -17.85 69.39 13.69
CA LEU A 429 -19.28 69.69 13.76
C LEU A 429 -19.56 71.21 13.71
N GLU A 430 -18.65 72.04 14.26
CA GLU A 430 -18.74 73.51 14.20
C GLU A 430 -18.55 74.08 12.80
N THR A 431 -17.81 73.40 11.91
CA THR A 431 -17.67 73.82 10.51
C THR A 431 -18.89 73.51 9.65
N GLY A 432 -19.78 72.65 10.13
CA GLY A 432 -21.04 72.30 9.43
C GLY A 432 -20.84 71.52 8.14
N SER A 433 -19.62 71.05 7.84
CA SER A 433 -19.30 70.29 6.63
C SER A 433 -19.22 68.79 6.92
N LEU A 434 -20.01 68.01 6.18
CA LEU A 434 -20.03 66.54 6.28
C LEU A 434 -18.66 65.93 5.93
N ASP A 435 -17.90 66.57 5.04
CA ASP A 435 -16.57 66.10 4.61
C ASP A 435 -15.54 66.16 5.74
N GLU A 436 -15.64 67.18 6.61
CA GLU A 436 -14.73 67.32 7.75
C GLU A 436 -15.07 66.33 8.87
N VAL A 437 -16.36 66.04 9.07
CA VAL A 437 -16.82 65.00 10.01
C VAL A 437 -16.39 63.62 9.52
N ASN A 438 -16.59 63.31 8.24
CA ASN A 438 -16.15 62.05 7.63
C ASN A 438 -14.63 61.87 7.70
N LYS A 439 -13.84 62.95 7.64
CA LYS A 439 -12.39 62.90 7.83
C LYS A 439 -11.96 62.56 9.26
N VAL A 440 -12.77 62.91 10.26
CA VAL A 440 -12.51 62.53 11.66
C VAL A 440 -12.97 61.08 11.90
N LEU A 441 -14.15 60.69 11.38
CA LEU A 441 -14.65 59.31 11.45
C LEU A 441 -13.73 58.32 10.72
N GLY A 442 -13.08 58.72 9.62
CA GLY A 442 -12.13 57.87 8.90
C GLY A 442 -10.77 57.65 9.59
N LYS A 443 -10.50 58.33 10.71
CA LYS A 443 -9.26 58.16 11.48
C LYS A 443 -9.41 57.24 12.69
N MET A 444 -10.63 56.81 13.00
CA MET A 444 -10.93 55.98 14.17
C MET A 444 -11.45 54.60 13.77
N SER A 445 -11.57 53.70 14.75
CA SER A 445 -12.06 52.34 14.50
C SER A 445 -13.56 52.31 14.22
N VAL A 446 -14.03 51.26 13.53
CA VAL A 446 -15.46 51.04 13.18
C VAL A 446 -16.35 51.14 14.43
N GLU A 447 -15.98 50.43 15.49
CA GLU A 447 -16.76 50.35 16.74
C GLU A 447 -16.90 51.74 17.40
N GLU A 448 -15.81 52.51 17.44
CA GLU A 448 -15.84 53.86 18.01
C GLU A 448 -16.60 54.85 17.11
N ALA A 449 -16.53 54.68 15.79
CA ALA A 449 -17.27 55.49 14.84
C ALA A 449 -18.79 55.22 14.91
N GLU A 450 -19.22 53.96 15.06
CA GLU A 450 -20.63 53.59 15.29
C GLU A 450 -21.19 54.21 16.56
N ASP A 451 -20.46 54.11 17.67
CA ASP A 451 -20.83 54.70 18.96
C ASP A 451 -20.99 56.23 18.86
N LEU A 452 -20.14 56.90 18.09
CA LEU A 452 -20.25 58.34 17.85
C LEU A 452 -21.44 58.69 16.96
N VAL A 453 -21.69 57.93 15.89
CA VAL A 453 -22.84 58.13 15.00
C VAL A 453 -24.15 57.90 15.76
N GLY A 454 -24.21 56.91 16.65
CA GLY A 454 -25.33 56.71 17.57
C GLY A 454 -25.59 57.92 18.46
N LYS A 455 -24.54 58.50 19.05
CA LYS A 455 -24.63 59.74 19.85
C LYS A 455 -25.03 60.96 19.03
N PHE A 456 -24.70 61.03 17.74
CA PHE A 456 -25.19 62.09 16.85
C PHE A 456 -26.70 62.02 16.62
N GLY A 457 -27.25 60.80 16.58
CA GLY A 457 -28.69 60.56 16.54
C GLY A 457 -29.39 60.97 17.86
N GLU A 458 -28.83 60.56 19.01
CA GLU A 458 -29.37 60.91 20.34
C GLU A 458 -29.34 62.43 20.60
N ALA A 459 -28.25 63.08 20.19
CA ALA A 459 -28.10 64.53 20.31
C ALA A 459 -28.92 65.30 19.25
N ASN A 460 -29.56 64.60 18.30
CA ASN A 460 -30.28 65.15 17.15
C ASN A 460 -29.45 66.22 16.40
N ILE A 461 -28.15 65.91 16.21
CA ILE A 461 -27.19 66.80 15.55
C ILE A 461 -27.32 66.70 14.03
N LEU A 462 -27.73 65.53 13.52
CA LEU A 462 -27.96 65.29 12.10
C LEU A 462 -29.45 65.51 11.80
N SER A 463 -29.76 66.59 11.09
CA SER A 463 -31.12 66.83 10.58
C SER A 463 -31.19 66.59 9.08
N LEU A 464 -32.16 65.77 8.68
CA LEU A 464 -32.51 65.53 7.29
C LEU A 464 -33.53 66.59 6.87
N GLU A 465 -33.15 67.49 5.97
CA GLU A 465 -34.08 68.44 5.35
C GLU A 465 -34.19 68.14 3.86
N GLU A 466 -35.42 68.00 3.37
CA GLU A 466 -35.72 67.96 1.95
C GLU A 466 -35.54 69.38 1.39
N GLU A 467 -34.64 69.56 0.42
CA GLU A 467 -34.48 70.85 -0.25
C GLU A 467 -35.81 71.16 -0.97
N ILE A 468 -36.53 72.21 -0.53
CA ILE A 468 -37.78 72.62 -1.19
C ILE A 468 -37.41 73.26 -2.53
N ILE A 469 -37.52 72.49 -3.61
CA ILE A 469 -37.23 72.96 -4.96
C ILE A 469 -38.39 73.82 -5.46
N ASP A 470 -38.17 75.11 -5.65
CA ASP A 470 -39.14 76.00 -6.30
C ASP A 470 -39.23 75.69 -7.80
N ALA A 471 -40.21 74.88 -8.18
CA ALA A 471 -40.45 74.42 -9.55
C ALA A 471 -40.86 75.55 -10.53
N THR A 472 -40.95 76.81 -10.08
CA THR A 472 -41.29 77.94 -10.96
C THR A 472 -40.09 78.59 -11.64
N THR A 473 -38.86 78.37 -11.16
CA THR A 473 -37.62 78.86 -11.78
C THR A 473 -36.97 77.84 -12.72
N GLU A 474 -36.22 78.29 -13.74
CA GLU A 474 -35.57 77.38 -14.69
C GLU A 474 -34.49 76.49 -14.04
N GLU A 475 -33.81 77.00 -13.01
CA GLU A 475 -32.83 76.24 -12.22
C GLU A 475 -33.51 75.16 -11.37
N GLY A 476 -34.69 75.44 -10.79
CA GLY A 476 -35.48 74.46 -10.04
C GLY A 476 -36.00 73.32 -10.91
N LYS A 477 -36.39 73.59 -12.17
CA LYS A 477 -36.82 72.56 -13.13
C LYS A 477 -35.68 71.65 -13.59
N GLN A 478 -34.46 72.16 -13.66
CA GLN A 478 -33.27 71.35 -13.98
C GLN A 478 -32.86 70.47 -12.81
N LYS A 479 -32.91 70.99 -11.58
CA LYS A 479 -32.70 70.20 -10.35
C LYS A 479 -33.75 69.10 -10.19
N LEU A 480 -35.03 69.37 -10.46
CA LEU A 480 -36.09 68.35 -10.43
C LEU A 480 -35.88 67.23 -11.45
N LYS A 481 -35.45 67.56 -12.68
CA LYS A 481 -35.17 66.54 -13.71
C LYS A 481 -33.97 65.67 -13.38
N THR A 482 -32.90 66.27 -12.84
CA THR A 482 -31.71 65.51 -12.43
C THR A 482 -32.03 64.58 -11.26
N LEU A 483 -32.84 65.03 -10.30
CA LEU A 483 -33.36 64.19 -9.21
C LEU A 483 -34.27 63.05 -9.69
N GLU A 484 -35.17 63.31 -10.65
CA GLU A 484 -36.01 62.25 -11.25
C GLU A 484 -35.17 61.20 -12.01
N GLU A 485 -34.09 61.62 -12.67
CA GLU A 485 -33.16 60.74 -13.38
C GLU A 485 -32.32 59.88 -12.41
N GLU A 486 -31.87 60.45 -11.29
CA GLU A 486 -31.13 59.72 -10.23
C GLU A 486 -32.04 58.74 -9.47
N ALA A 487 -33.29 59.13 -9.17
CA ALA A 487 -34.27 58.24 -8.54
C ALA A 487 -34.65 57.04 -9.44
N GLN A 488 -34.70 57.23 -10.76
CA GLN A 488 -34.94 56.14 -11.71
C GLN A 488 -33.75 55.19 -11.86
N GLN A 489 -32.52 55.67 -11.63
CA GLN A 489 -31.33 54.81 -11.63
C GLN A 489 -31.23 53.96 -10.37
N HIS A 490 -31.60 54.48 -9.20
CA HIS A 490 -31.60 53.70 -7.95
C HIS A 490 -32.78 52.70 -7.83
N ALA A 491 -33.93 52.97 -8.46
CA ALA A 491 -35.05 52.01 -8.51
C ALA A 491 -34.80 50.80 -9.43
N GLY A 492 -33.68 50.79 -10.18
CA GLY A 492 -33.29 49.74 -11.13
C GLY A 492 -32.36 48.66 -10.54
N ASP A 493 -31.97 48.76 -9.28
CA ASP A 493 -31.11 47.77 -8.60
C ASP A 493 -31.94 46.98 -7.57
N PRO A 494 -32.39 45.76 -7.90
CA PRO A 494 -33.11 44.92 -6.95
C PRO A 494 -32.11 44.22 -6.02
N GLU A 495 -32.29 44.36 -4.71
CA GLU A 495 -31.85 43.32 -3.77
C GLU A 495 -32.67 42.02 -3.95
#